data_AF-A0AAV6TJU2-F1
#
_entry.id   AF-A0AAV6TJU2-F1
#
_cell.length_a   1.000
_cell.length_b   1.000
_cell.length_c   1.000
_cell.angle_alpha   90.00
_cell.angle_beta   90.00
_cell.angle_gamma   90.00
#
_symmetry.space_group_name_H-M   'P 1'
#
loop_
_entity.id
_entity.type
_entity.pdbx_description
1 polymer ?
#
loop_
_entity_poly.entity_id
_entity_poly.type
_entity_poly.pdbx_seq_one_letter_code
_entity_poly.pdbx_strand_id
1 'polypeptide(L)'
;MRDFELFQDALQLEESYVSNLTRSMSLVLDEFYSDLRAVGVSSLVGAGVDEFFTNVAEAVKEYDEVYRESSDRSTSGCFRKERLRRRRNRKRRCRNSGRIWEKDPK
;
A
#
# COMPACT_ATOMS: atom_id res chain seq x y z
N MET A 1 9.36 4.77 -14.09
CA MET A 1 10.57 5.19 -14.83
C MET A 1 10.42 6.66 -15.16
N ARG A 2 11.49 7.40 -15.50
CA ARG A 2 11.30 8.79 -15.98
C ARG A 2 10.99 8.86 -17.47
N ASP A 3 11.33 7.80 -18.20
CA ASP A 3 11.07 7.65 -19.64
C ASP A 3 10.85 6.16 -19.96
N PHE A 4 9.61 5.80 -20.32
CA PHE A 4 9.20 4.43 -20.63
C PHE A 4 9.69 3.97 -22.01
N GLU A 5 9.75 4.89 -22.97
CA GLU A 5 10.13 4.59 -24.36
C GLU A 5 11.63 4.25 -24.42
N LEU A 6 12.48 5.03 -23.75
CA LEU A 6 13.90 4.73 -23.61
C LEU A 6 14.15 3.35 -22.97
N PHE A 7 13.30 2.93 -22.04
CA PHE A 7 13.41 1.63 -21.41
C PHE A 7 13.02 0.48 -22.36
N GLN A 8 11.95 0.64 -23.14
CA GLN A 8 11.54 -0.35 -24.13
C GLN A 8 12.59 -0.51 -25.24
N ASP A 9 13.18 0.60 -25.70
CA ASP A 9 14.26 0.61 -26.69
C ASP A 9 15.51 -0.12 -26.17
N ALA A 10 15.90 0.13 -24.92
CA ALA A 10 17.00 -0.59 -24.29
C ALA A 10 16.75 -2.11 -24.21
N LEU A 11 15.51 -2.52 -23.94
CA LEU A 11 15.10 -3.92 -23.89
C LEU A 11 14.92 -4.58 -25.26
N GLN A 12 14.75 -3.82 -26.35
CA GLN A 12 14.69 -4.38 -27.71
C GLN A 12 16.04 -4.93 -28.18
N LEU A 13 17.14 -4.48 -27.60
CA LEU A 13 18.50 -4.91 -27.96
C LEU A 13 18.92 -6.23 -27.31
N GLU A 14 18.24 -6.69 -26.26
CA GLU A 14 18.55 -7.95 -25.58
C GLU A 14 17.44 -9.00 -25.76
N GLU A 15 17.76 -10.13 -26.41
CA GLU A 15 16.87 -11.30 -26.53
C GLU A 15 17.13 -12.33 -25.41
N SER A 16 17.22 -11.88 -24.16
CA SER A 16 17.37 -12.76 -23.00
C SER A 16 16.00 -13.13 -22.41
N TYR A 17 15.89 -14.29 -21.76
CA TYR A 17 14.69 -14.64 -20.97
C TYR A 17 14.35 -13.54 -19.94
N VAL A 18 15.38 -12.88 -19.38
CA VAL A 18 15.23 -11.76 -18.46
C VAL A 18 14.56 -10.55 -19.14
N SER A 19 14.85 -10.27 -20.41
CA SER A 19 14.24 -9.15 -21.12
C SER A 19 12.76 -9.39 -21.40
N ASN A 20 12.36 -10.62 -21.69
CA ASN A 20 10.96 -10.99 -21.90
C ASN A 20 10.13 -10.89 -20.62
N LEU A 21 10.68 -11.36 -19.49
CA LEU A 21 10.06 -11.16 -18.17
C LEU A 21 9.92 -9.67 -17.84
N THR A 22 10.99 -8.90 -18.05
CA THR A 22 11.01 -7.47 -17.72
C THR A 22 10.03 -6.69 -18.60
N ARG A 23 9.86 -7.08 -19.87
CA ARG A 23 8.82 -6.54 -20.76
C ARG A 23 7.42 -6.83 -20.23
N SER A 24 7.15 -8.05 -19.74
CA SER A 24 5.86 -8.41 -19.14
C SER A 24 5.54 -7.63 -17.85
N MET A 25 6.57 -7.21 -17.10
CA MET A 25 6.44 -6.44 -15.87
C MET A 25 6.56 -4.92 -16.06
N SER A 26 6.87 -4.45 -17.28
CA SER A 26 7.28 -3.07 -17.54
C SER A 26 6.27 -2.02 -17.09
N LEU A 27 4.96 -2.27 -17.26
CA LEU A 27 3.91 -1.35 -16.81
C LEU A 27 3.84 -1.21 -15.29
N VAL A 28 3.99 -2.33 -14.58
CA VAL A 28 3.99 -2.34 -13.11
C VAL A 28 5.23 -1.64 -12.57
N LEU A 29 6.37 -1.86 -13.21
CA LEU A 29 7.61 -1.18 -12.86
C LEU A 29 7.52 0.32 -13.16
N ASP A 30 6.84 0.72 -14.23
CA ASP A 30 6.69 2.13 -14.54
C ASP A 30 5.90 2.87 -13.47
N GLU A 31 4.72 2.36 -13.10
CA GLU A 31 3.88 2.88 -12.02
C GLU A 31 4.61 2.86 -10.67
N PHE A 32 5.35 1.80 -10.36
CA PHE A 32 6.09 1.73 -9.11
C PHE A 32 7.20 2.79 -9.01
N TYR A 33 7.92 3.03 -10.11
CA TYR A 33 9.02 3.99 -10.15
C TYR A 33 8.59 5.41 -10.52
N SER A 34 7.34 5.66 -10.90
CA SER A 34 6.84 7.02 -11.15
C SER A 34 6.68 7.81 -9.86
N ASP A 35 6.26 7.12 -8.80
CA ASP A 35 5.94 7.75 -7.51
C ASP A 35 7.17 7.88 -6.60
N LEU A 36 8.27 7.19 -6.95
CA LEU A 36 9.47 7.15 -6.13
C LEU A 36 10.38 8.37 -6.37
N ARG A 37 10.57 9.18 -5.32
CA ARG A 37 11.56 10.27 -5.33
C ARG A 37 12.97 9.73 -5.15
N ALA A 38 13.83 9.93 -6.15
CA ALA A 38 15.21 9.45 -6.16
C ALA A 38 16.20 10.59 -6.43
N VAL A 39 17.24 10.69 -5.60
CA VAL A 39 18.32 11.69 -5.67
C VAL A 39 19.67 10.99 -5.55
N GLY A 40 20.65 11.41 -6.36
CA GLY A 40 22.02 10.95 -6.24
C GLY A 40 22.77 11.76 -5.18
N VAL A 41 23.39 11.09 -4.21
CA VAL A 41 24.17 11.75 -3.14
C VAL A 41 25.62 11.26 -3.11
N SER A 42 26.54 12.18 -2.86
CA SER A 42 27.95 11.85 -2.60
C SER A 42 28.29 12.19 -1.15
N SER A 43 28.53 11.16 -0.33
CA SER A 43 28.92 11.33 1.08
C SER A 43 30.30 11.96 1.25
N LEU A 44 31.14 11.92 0.22
CA LEU A 44 32.50 12.45 0.23
C LEU A 44 32.53 13.97 0.04
N VAL A 45 31.71 14.49 -0.88
CA VAL A 45 31.69 15.91 -1.26
C VAL A 45 30.48 16.63 -0.65
N GLY A 46 29.49 15.90 -0.16
CA GLY A 46 28.21 16.45 0.30
C GLY A 46 27.26 16.83 -0.83
N ALA A 47 27.59 16.50 -2.09
CA ALA A 47 26.75 16.81 -3.24
C ALA A 47 25.41 16.05 -3.15
N GLY A 48 24.31 16.73 -3.46
CA GLY A 48 22.95 16.17 -3.49
C GLY A 48 22.27 16.04 -2.13
N VAL A 49 22.94 16.37 -1.03
CA VAL A 49 22.38 16.22 0.34
C VAL A 49 21.25 17.22 0.61
N ASP A 50 21.37 18.47 0.12
CA ASP A 50 20.33 19.48 0.28
C ASP A 50 19.02 19.09 -0.46
N GLU A 51 19.15 18.57 -1.68
CA GLU A 51 18.03 18.07 -2.47
C GLU A 51 17.39 16.85 -1.82
N PHE A 52 18.20 15.95 -1.24
CA PHE A 52 17.70 14.83 -0.46
C PHE A 52 16.82 15.28 0.72
N PHE A 53 17.28 16.23 1.53
CA PHE A 53 16.49 16.72 2.67
C PHE A 53 15.21 17.45 2.24
N THR A 54 15.25 18.14 1.10
CA THR A 54 14.05 18.78 0.52
C THR A 54 13.00 17.73 0.16
N ASN A 55 13.41 16.67 -0.55
CA ASN A 55 12.51 15.58 -0.93
C ASN A 55 11.96 14.80 0.28
N VAL A 56 12.76 14.65 1.35
CA VAL A 56 12.32 14.07 2.62
C VAL A 56 11.26 14.95 3.30
N ALA A 57 11.47 16.27 3.35
CA ALA A 57 10.50 17.19 3.95
C ALA A 57 9.15 17.17 3.22
N GLU A 58 9.16 17.07 1.89
CA GLU A 58 7.95 16.88 1.10
C GLU A 58 7.30 15.52 1.36
N ALA A 59 8.08 14.45 1.56
CA ALA A 59 7.55 13.11 1.82
C ALA A 59 6.85 13.04 3.18
N VAL A 60 7.36 13.77 4.18
CA VAL A 60 6.70 13.90 5.48
C VAL A 60 5.33 14.57 5.33
N LYS A 61 5.24 15.65 4.55
CA LYS A 61 3.95 16.32 4.29
C LYS A 61 2.96 15.39 3.60
N GLU A 62 3.38 14.72 2.55
CA GLU A 62 2.54 13.76 1.82
C GLU A 62 2.05 12.62 2.73
N TYR A 63 2.93 12.10 3.60
CA TYR A 63 2.55 11.08 4.57
C TYR A 63 1.45 11.57 5.52
N ASP A 64 1.59 12.78 6.06
CA ASP A 64 0.63 13.35 7.00
C ASP A 64 -0.73 13.65 6.36
N GLU A 65 -0.73 14.15 5.12
CA GLU A 65 -1.96 14.54 4.43
C GLU A 65 -2.69 13.35 3.80
N VAL A 66 -1.97 12.47 3.11
CA VAL A 66 -2.57 11.41 2.29
C VAL A 66 -2.63 10.09 3.04
N TYR A 67 -1.50 9.69 3.65
CA TYR A 67 -1.36 8.35 4.22
C TYR A 67 -1.95 8.23 5.63
N ARG A 68 -1.80 9.28 6.46
CA ARG A 68 -2.28 9.29 7.84
C ARG A 68 -3.80 9.27 7.91
N GLU A 69 -4.45 10.13 7.12
CA GLU A 69 -5.92 10.14 7.03
C GLU A 69 -6.47 8.84 6.45
N SER A 70 -5.87 8.29 5.40
CA SER A 70 -6.32 7.02 4.82
C SER A 70 -6.09 5.84 5.75
N SER A 71 -5.00 5.82 6.52
CA SER A 71 -4.71 4.82 7.54
C SER A 71 -5.69 4.89 8.71
N ASP A 72 -6.01 6.08 9.20
CA ASP A 72 -7.00 6.25 10.27
C ASP A 72 -8.41 5.88 9.79
N ARG A 73 -8.81 6.30 8.58
CA ARG A 73 -10.10 5.91 7.97
C ARG A 73 -10.22 4.39 7.81
N SER A 74 -9.15 3.72 7.38
CA SER A 74 -9.12 2.26 7.21
C SER A 74 -9.20 1.53 8.55
N THR A 75 -8.46 2.01 9.56
CA THR A 75 -8.44 1.45 10.92
C THR A 75 -9.80 1.65 11.62
N SER A 76 -10.34 2.86 11.55
CA SER A 76 -11.66 3.22 12.07
C SER A 76 -12.79 2.44 11.40
N GLY A 77 -12.72 2.23 10.08
CA GLY A 77 -13.66 1.40 9.34
C GLY A 77 -13.61 -0.08 9.73
N CYS A 78 -12.40 -0.64 9.90
CA CYS A 78 -12.17 -2.00 10.35
C CYS A 78 -12.71 -2.21 11.78
N PHE A 79 -12.37 -1.32 12.72
CA PHE A 79 -12.86 -1.33 14.09
C PHE A 79 -14.39 -1.25 14.16
N ARG A 80 -15.02 -0.41 13.33
CA ARG A 80 -16.48 -0.28 13.27
C ARG A 80 -17.15 -1.57 12.80
N LYS A 81 -16.61 -2.23 11.77
CA LYS A 81 -17.10 -3.53 11.26
C LYS A 81 -16.93 -4.64 12.31
N GLU A 82 -15.80 -4.69 12.99
CA GLU A 82 -15.51 -5.65 14.06
C GLU A 82 -16.48 -5.50 15.25
N ARG A 83 -16.74 -4.26 15.69
CA ARG A 83 -17.70 -3.98 16.79
C ARG A 83 -19.13 -4.37 16.43
N LEU A 84 -19.55 -4.15 15.18
CA LEU A 84 -20.85 -4.60 14.66
C LEU A 84 -20.94 -6.12 14.58
N ARG A 85 -19.88 -6.82 14.12
CA ARG A 85 -19.81 -8.28 14.13
C ARG A 85 -19.94 -8.84 15.55
N ARG A 86 -19.22 -8.28 16.53
CA ARG A 86 -19.30 -8.69 17.95
C ARG A 86 -20.70 -8.47 18.54
N ARG A 87 -21.36 -7.33 18.27
CA ARG A 87 -22.76 -7.10 18.70
C ARG A 87 -23.74 -8.09 18.05
N ARG A 88 -23.59 -8.37 16.76
CA ARG A 88 -24.44 -9.34 16.03
C ARG A 88 -24.23 -10.75 16.58
N ASN A 89 -22.99 -11.13 16.86
CA ASN A 89 -22.66 -12.44 17.42
C ASN A 89 -23.18 -12.59 18.86
N ARG A 90 -23.10 -11.55 19.68
CA ARG A 90 -23.69 -11.51 21.03
C ARG A 90 -25.22 -11.64 20.98
N LYS A 91 -25.90 -10.92 20.07
CA LYS A 91 -27.35 -11.07 19.85
C LYS A 91 -27.74 -12.48 19.36
N ARG A 92 -26.93 -13.09 18.50
CA ARG A 92 -27.12 -14.50 18.07
C ARG A 92 -26.98 -15.45 19.25
N ARG A 93 -25.95 -15.29 20.09
CA ARG A 93 -25.76 -16.09 21.31
C ARG A 93 -26.95 -15.99 22.27
N CYS A 94 -27.47 -14.77 22.55
CA CYS A 94 -28.65 -14.59 23.42
C CYS A 94 -29.93 -15.19 22.82
N ARG A 95 -30.14 -15.10 21.49
CA ARG A 95 -31.27 -15.77 20.84
C ARG A 95 -31.14 -17.29 20.87
N ASN A 96 -29.92 -17.80 20.71
CA ASN A 96 -29.68 -19.24 20.75
C ASN A 96 -29.83 -19.79 22.17
N SER A 97 -29.38 -19.05 23.20
CA SER A 97 -29.60 -19.43 24.60
C SER A 97 -31.07 -19.41 24.97
N GLY A 98 -31.87 -18.43 24.52
CA GLY A 98 -33.31 -18.41 24.76
C GLY A 98 -34.07 -19.60 24.14
N ARG A 99 -33.65 -20.07 22.97
CA ARG A 99 -34.23 -21.26 22.32
C ARG A 99 -33.81 -22.60 22.94
N ILE A 100 -32.74 -22.62 23.74
CA ILE A 100 -32.27 -23.84 24.42
C ILE A 100 -33.22 -24.17 25.59
N TRP A 101 -33.68 -23.16 26.34
CA TRP A 101 -34.62 -23.35 27.46
C TRP A 101 -36.07 -23.62 27.03
N GLU A 102 -36.41 -23.39 25.75
CA GLU A 102 -37.76 -23.58 25.20
C GLU A 102 -37.96 -24.99 24.60
N LYS A 103 -36.92 -25.84 24.63
CA LYS A 103 -36.90 -27.16 24.00
C LYS A 103 -36.88 -28.35 24.97
N ASP A 104 -37.06 -28.12 26.27
CA ASP A 104 -37.14 -29.20 27.26
C ASP A 104 -38.61 -29.51 27.58
N PRO A 105 -39.23 -30.55 26.98
CA PRO A 105 -40.50 -31.07 27.46
C PRO A 105 -40.27 -31.90 28.74
N LYS A 106 -41.28 -31.89 29.62
CA LYS A 106 -41.36 -32.78 30.79
C LYS A 106 -41.40 -34.25 30.38
#